data_AF-A0A1M2V7C8-F1
#
_entry.id   AF-A0A1M2V7C8-F1
#
_cell.length_a   1.000
_cell.length_b   1.000
_cell.length_c   1.000
_cell.angle_alpha   90.00
_cell.angle_beta   90.00
_cell.angle_gamma   90.00
#
_symmetry.space_group_name_H-M   'P 1'
#
loop_
_entity.id
_entity.type
_entity.pdbx_description
1 polymer ?
#
loop_
_entity_poly.entity_id
_entity_poly.type
_entity_poly.pdbx_seq_one_letter_code
_entity_poly.pdbx_strand_id
1 'polypeptide(L)'
;MGISIAYGLQHRVGIRWLLPSLKVYYIPFPTIASSATLPNYFTFLPYFRTIILREGIQLIHGHAGLSSLAQEAILHAHHMGVRTVFTDHSLFGFDDAASILTNKLLEGALRNVDAAICVSHTG
;
A
#
# COMPACT_ATOMS: atom_id res chain seq x y z
N MET A 1 16.52 -2.83 8.82
CA MET A 1 15.89 -4.04 8.23
C MET A 1 14.63 -3.59 7.50
N GLY A 2 14.47 -3.94 6.22
CA GLY A 2 13.29 -3.56 5.45
C GLY A 2 12.11 -4.48 5.76
N ILE A 3 10.89 -3.95 5.70
CA ILE A 3 9.65 -4.72 5.86
C ILE A 3 8.77 -4.47 4.63
N SER A 4 8.23 -5.55 4.07
CA SER A 4 7.25 -5.50 2.99
C SER A 4 6.01 -6.29 3.38
N ILE A 5 4.85 -5.81 2.93
CA ILE A 5 3.57 -6.47 3.12
C ILE A 5 3.00 -6.75 1.73
N ALA A 6 2.63 -8.00 1.47
CA ALA A 6 2.14 -8.45 0.18
C ALA A 6 1.02 -9.47 0.35
N TYR A 7 0.22 -9.67 -0.70
CA TYR A 7 -0.76 -10.75 -0.73
C TYR A 7 -0.07 -12.11 -0.82
N GLY A 8 -0.59 -13.08 -0.08
CA GLY A 8 -0.15 -14.46 -0.21
C GLY A 8 -0.61 -15.09 -1.52
N LEU A 9 0.33 -15.42 -2.41
CA LEU A 9 0.06 -16.08 -3.69
C LEU A 9 0.62 -17.49 -3.70
N GLN A 10 -0.22 -18.48 -4.04
CA GLN A 10 0.14 -19.90 -4.10
C GLN A 10 0.82 -20.38 -2.80
N HIS A 11 2.13 -20.63 -2.84
CA HIS A 11 2.94 -21.14 -1.72
C HIS A 11 3.52 -20.03 -0.82
N ARG A 12 3.29 -18.75 -1.14
CA ARG A 12 3.78 -17.62 -0.34
C ARG A 12 2.78 -17.26 0.76
N VAL A 13 3.00 -17.82 1.94
CA VAL A 13 2.16 -17.58 3.13
C VAL A 13 3.03 -17.24 4.34
N GLY A 14 2.46 -16.51 5.30
CA GLY A 14 3.11 -16.19 6.56
C GLY A 14 4.25 -15.16 6.42
N ILE A 15 5.28 -15.32 7.25
CA ILE A 15 6.43 -14.40 7.30
C ILE A 15 7.61 -15.07 6.60
N ARG A 16 8.23 -14.38 5.65
CA ARG A 16 9.43 -14.86 4.95
C ARG A 16 10.57 -13.85 5.04
N TRP A 17 11.78 -14.37 5.01
CA TRP A 17 13.01 -13.58 5.00
C TRP A 17 13.64 -13.66 3.62
N LEU A 18 13.76 -12.50 2.97
CA LEU A 18 14.47 -12.33 1.71
C LEU A 18 15.82 -11.67 2.01
N LEU A 19 16.88 -12.34 1.59
CA LEU A 19 18.24 -11.85 1.77
C LEU A 19 18.47 -10.61 0.88
N PRO A 20 19.28 -9.64 1.32
CA PRO A 20 20.07 -9.66 2.55
C PRO A 20 19.34 -9.19 3.82
N SER A 21 18.24 -8.44 3.74
CA SER A 21 17.64 -7.82 4.95
C SER A 21 16.16 -7.43 4.86
N LEU A 22 15.37 -8.14 4.04
CA LEU A 22 13.95 -7.84 3.83
C LEU A 22 13.06 -8.91 4.48
N LYS A 23 12.19 -8.49 5.40
CA LYS A 23 11.15 -9.34 5.99
C LYS A 23 9.83 -9.09 5.28
N VAL A 24 9.20 -10.13 4.76
CA VAL A 24 7.95 -10.05 3.99
C VAL A 24 6.82 -10.71 4.75
N TYR A 25 5.74 -9.97 4.99
CA TYR A 25 4.48 -10.46 5.53
C TYR A 25 3.50 -10.75 4.40
N TYR A 26 3.13 -12.01 4.24
CA TYR A 26 2.10 -12.44 3.30
C TYR A 26 0.75 -12.52 4.01
N ILE A 27 -0.16 -11.60 3.68
CA ILE A 27 -1.50 -11.55 4.25
C ILE A 27 -2.46 -12.48 3.48
N PRO A 28 -3.41 -13.14 4.17
CA PRO A 28 -4.25 -14.18 3.58
C PRO A 28 -5.51 -13.61 2.89
N PHE A 29 -5.35 -12.60 2.02
CA PHE A 29 -6.48 -12.08 1.23
C PHE A 29 -6.50 -12.66 -0.18
N PRO A 30 -7.66 -13.15 -0.65
CA PRO A 30 -7.79 -13.64 -2.01
C PRO A 30 -7.72 -12.46 -2.98
N THR A 31 -6.75 -12.49 -3.90
CA THR A 31 -6.62 -11.49 -4.96
C THR A 31 -7.63 -11.73 -6.06
N ILE A 32 -8.09 -10.66 -6.72
CA ILE A 32 -9.12 -10.73 -7.77
C ILE A 32 -8.47 -10.68 -9.15
N ALA A 33 -7.68 -9.63 -9.42
CA ALA A 33 -7.00 -9.43 -10.69
C ALA A 33 -5.61 -8.83 -10.46
N SER A 34 -4.63 -9.18 -11.29
CA SER A 34 -3.26 -8.66 -11.23
C SER A 34 -2.60 -8.73 -9.84
N SER A 35 -2.92 -9.77 -9.05
CA SER A 35 -2.47 -9.91 -7.66
C SER A 35 -2.89 -8.75 -6.74
N ALA A 36 -3.99 -8.07 -7.05
CA ALA A 36 -4.59 -6.99 -6.25
C ALA A 36 -6.01 -7.38 -5.78
N THR A 37 -6.47 -6.69 -4.73
CA THR A 37 -7.85 -6.77 -4.26
C THR A 37 -8.56 -5.44 -4.49
N LEU A 38 -9.89 -5.46 -4.45
CA LEU A 38 -10.66 -4.23 -4.23
C LEU A 38 -10.22 -3.54 -2.92
N PRO A 39 -10.49 -2.24 -2.76
CA PRO A 39 -10.31 -1.55 -1.48
C PRO A 39 -11.13 -2.25 -0.40
N ASN A 40 -10.48 -2.74 0.64
CA ASN A 40 -11.14 -3.48 1.71
C ASN A 40 -11.27 -2.68 3.02
N TYR A 41 -10.85 -1.40 3.00
CA TYR A 41 -10.85 -0.30 4.01
C TYR A 41 -10.55 -0.65 5.48
N PHE A 42 -11.10 -1.73 6.01
CA PHE A 42 -10.95 -2.17 7.40
C PHE A 42 -10.43 -3.60 7.55
N THR A 43 -10.47 -4.45 6.52
CA THR A 43 -10.02 -5.85 6.69
C THR A 43 -8.51 -5.93 6.89
N PHE A 44 -7.74 -5.02 6.32
CA PHE A 44 -6.28 -4.99 6.47
C PHE A 44 -5.82 -4.45 7.83
N LEU A 45 -6.61 -3.58 8.46
CA LEU A 45 -6.23 -2.85 9.68
C LEU A 45 -5.73 -3.76 10.83
N PRO A 46 -6.37 -4.89 11.18
CA PRO A 46 -5.89 -5.77 12.25
C PRO A 46 -4.47 -6.32 11.99
N TYR A 47 -4.18 -6.71 10.75
CA TYR A 47 -2.86 -7.19 10.35
C TYR A 47 -1.85 -6.05 10.35
N PHE A 48 -2.21 -4.94 9.70
CA PHE A 48 -1.39 -3.75 9.60
C PHE A 48 -0.97 -3.22 10.98
N ARG A 49 -1.92 -2.96 11.87
CA ARG A 49 -1.66 -2.48 13.24
C ARG A 49 -0.70 -3.42 13.99
N THR A 50 -0.92 -4.72 13.88
CA THR A 50 -0.09 -5.73 14.56
C THR A 50 1.35 -5.69 14.04
N ILE A 51 1.55 -5.58 12.72
CA ILE A 51 2.88 -5.51 12.10
C ILE A 51 3.60 -4.22 12.48
N ILE A 52 2.93 -3.07 12.37
CA ILE A 52 3.49 -1.75 12.70
C ILE A 52 3.99 -1.72 14.15
N LEU A 53 3.16 -2.15 15.09
CA LEU A 53 3.50 -2.14 16.53
C LEU A 53 4.60 -3.15 16.86
N ARG A 54 4.50 -4.38 16.32
CA ARG A 54 5.47 -5.45 16.60
C ARG A 54 6.86 -5.10 16.09
N GLU A 55 6.94 -4.48 14.92
CA GLU A 55 8.21 -4.22 14.26
C GLU A 55 8.73 -2.79 14.50
N GLY A 56 8.00 -1.97 15.25
CA GLY A 56 8.40 -0.59 15.57
C GLY A 56 8.50 0.30 14.34
N ILE A 57 7.56 0.18 13.39
CA ILE A 57 7.62 0.90 12.12
C ILE A 57 7.31 2.38 12.34
N GLN A 58 8.21 3.26 11.87
CA GLN A 58 8.06 4.72 11.98
C GLN A 58 7.83 5.42 10.64
N LEU A 59 7.99 4.69 9.53
CA LEU A 59 7.78 5.19 8.18
C LEU A 59 7.09 4.12 7.33
N ILE A 60 6.03 4.50 6.65
CA ILE A 60 5.32 3.69 5.67
C ILE A 60 5.56 4.26 4.30
N HIS A 61 6.01 3.41 3.39
CA HIS A 61 6.14 3.73 1.98
C HIS A 61 5.05 2.99 1.19
N GLY A 62 4.04 3.72 0.74
CA GLY A 62 3.02 3.20 -0.16
C GLY A 62 3.49 3.26 -1.61
N HIS A 63 3.19 2.22 -2.39
CA HIS A 63 3.52 2.15 -3.80
C HIS A 63 2.30 1.73 -4.63
N ALA A 64 2.23 2.27 -5.86
CA ALA A 64 1.17 2.10 -6.84
C ALA A 64 -0.20 2.70 -6.45
N GLY A 65 -0.71 3.60 -7.29
CA GLY A 65 -2.00 4.32 -7.15
C GLY A 65 -3.17 3.45 -6.71
N LEU A 66 -3.26 2.22 -7.23
CA LEU A 66 -4.38 1.30 -6.99
C LEU A 66 -4.07 0.14 -6.05
N SER A 67 -2.95 0.18 -5.35
CA SER A 67 -2.67 -0.80 -4.30
C SER A 67 -3.60 -0.55 -3.11
N SER A 68 -4.59 -1.43 -2.92
CA SER A 68 -5.53 -1.31 -1.79
C SER A 68 -4.81 -1.39 -0.44
N LEU A 69 -3.74 -2.18 -0.31
CA LEU A 69 -2.89 -2.19 0.89
C LEU A 69 -2.18 -0.85 1.11
N ALA A 70 -1.66 -0.22 0.05
CA ALA A 70 -0.99 1.08 0.19
C ALA A 70 -1.98 2.16 0.63
N GLN A 71 -3.15 2.22 -0.02
CA GLN A 71 -4.21 3.18 0.30
C GLN A 71 -4.70 3.02 1.75
N GLU A 72 -4.96 1.79 2.18
CA GLU A 72 -5.39 1.50 3.55
C GLU A 72 -4.26 1.76 4.57
N ALA A 73 -3.01 1.40 4.26
CA ALA A 73 -1.87 1.68 5.13
C ALA A 73 -1.71 3.18 5.36
N ILE A 74 -1.78 3.99 4.30
CA ILE A 74 -1.67 5.45 4.36
C ILE A 74 -2.80 6.03 5.20
N LEU A 75 -4.04 5.59 4.95
CA LEU A 75 -5.20 6.04 5.72
C LEU A 75 -5.03 5.78 7.22
N HIS A 76 -4.60 4.57 7.59
CA HIS A 76 -4.49 4.16 8.99
C HIS A 76 -3.21 4.63 9.69
N ALA A 77 -2.15 4.95 8.94
CA ALA A 77 -0.87 5.42 9.48
C ALA A 77 -1.02 6.66 10.35
N HIS A 78 -1.88 7.60 9.94
CA HIS A 78 -2.16 8.85 10.67
C HIS A 78 -2.67 8.59 12.07
N HIS A 79 -3.54 7.59 12.23
CA HIS A 79 -4.08 7.20 13.53
C HIS A 79 -3.03 6.52 14.44
N MET A 80 -1.90 6.08 13.87
CA MET A 80 -0.82 5.43 14.60
C MET A 80 0.39 6.34 14.81
N GLY A 81 0.34 7.61 14.36
CA GLY A 81 1.44 8.55 14.47
C GLY A 81 2.66 8.17 13.62
N VAL A 82 2.45 7.41 12.54
CA VAL A 82 3.51 6.92 11.64
C VAL A 82 3.56 7.80 10.40
N ARG A 83 4.76 8.21 9.99
CA ARG A 83 4.94 9.04 8.78
C ARG A 83 4.72 8.22 7.52
N THR A 84 4.25 8.88 6.47
CA THR A 84 3.88 8.25 5.20
C THR A 84 4.57 8.91 4.02
N VAL A 85 5.09 8.09 3.13
CA VAL A 85 5.60 8.50 1.83
C VAL A 85 4.90 7.69 0.77
N PHE A 86 4.53 8.32 -0.35
CA PHE A 86 3.91 7.63 -1.45
C PHE A 86 4.70 7.83 -2.74
N THR A 87 4.93 6.74 -3.48
CA THR A 87 5.47 6.79 -4.83
C THR A 87 4.43 6.25 -5.79
N ASP A 88 4.08 7.06 -6.78
CA ASP A 88 3.21 6.63 -7.87
C ASP A 88 3.91 6.80 -9.21
N HIS A 89 3.65 5.83 -10.08
CA HIS A 89 4.09 5.83 -11.48
C HIS A 89 2.88 5.72 -12.42
N SER A 90 1.65 5.75 -11.86
CA SER A 90 0.44 5.53 -12.63
C SER A 90 0.04 6.80 -13.37
N LEU A 91 -0.38 6.64 -14.62
CA LEU A 91 -1.00 7.68 -15.42
C LEU A 91 -2.39 7.18 -15.81
N PHE A 92 -3.42 7.81 -15.25
CA PHE A 92 -4.82 7.45 -15.53
C PHE A 92 -5.40 8.44 -16.53
N GLY A 93 -6.19 7.93 -17.48
CA GLY A 93 -6.92 8.75 -18.44
C GLY A 93 -7.98 9.64 -17.78
N PHE A 94 -8.71 10.39 -18.60
CA PHE A 94 -9.78 11.28 -18.14
C PHE A 94 -11.11 11.04 -18.87
N ASP A 95 -11.16 10.03 -19.74
CA ASP A 95 -12.23 9.81 -20.70
C ASP A 95 -13.23 8.72 -20.29
N ASP A 96 -12.88 7.88 -19.30
CA ASP A 96 -13.75 6.83 -18.80
C ASP A 96 -13.98 6.88 -17.28
N ALA A 97 -15.09 6.29 -16.84
CA ALA A 97 -15.53 6.31 -15.45
C ALA A 97 -14.54 5.62 -14.49
N ALA A 98 -13.87 4.56 -14.93
CA ALA A 98 -12.85 3.90 -14.12
C ALA A 98 -11.65 4.83 -13.94
N SER A 99 -11.16 5.45 -15.01
CA SER A 99 -10.05 6.40 -14.90
C SER A 99 -10.37 7.65 -14.07
N ILE A 100 -11.61 8.14 -14.11
CA ILE A 100 -12.06 9.23 -13.21
C ILE A 100 -12.03 8.75 -11.74
N LEU A 101 -12.55 7.55 -11.47
CA LEU A 101 -12.58 6.99 -10.12
C LEU A 101 -11.17 6.75 -9.57
N THR A 102 -10.27 6.19 -10.38
CA THR A 102 -8.88 5.92 -9.98
C THR A 102 -8.12 7.21 -9.68
N ASN A 103 -8.30 8.26 -10.49
CA ASN A 103 -7.76 9.59 -10.21
C ASN A 103 -8.27 10.15 -8.88
N LYS A 104 -9.55 9.96 -8.54
CA LYS A 104 -10.12 10.41 -7.27
C LYS A 104 -9.56 9.65 -6.07
N LEU A 105 -9.35 8.34 -6.20
CA LEU A 105 -8.71 7.53 -5.16
C LEU A 105 -7.26 7.98 -4.95
N LEU A 106 -6.51 8.21 -6.02
CA LEU A 106 -5.16 8.75 -5.96
C LEU A 106 -5.12 10.13 -5.29
N GLU A 107 -6.07 11.01 -5.62
CA GLU A 107 -6.22 12.32 -4.99
C GLU A 107 -6.42 12.20 -3.47
N GLY A 108 -7.21 11.21 -3.03
CA GLY A 108 -7.40 10.88 -1.61
C GLY A 108 -6.11 10.39 -0.94
N ALA A 109 -5.36 9.52 -1.63
CA ALA A 109 -4.05 9.05 -1.17
C ALA A 109 -3.08 10.21 -0.93
N LEU A 110 -2.95 11.08 -1.93
CA LEU A 110 -1.99 12.19 -1.93
C LEU A 110 -2.33 13.26 -0.90
N ARG A 111 -3.61 13.41 -0.53
CA ARG A 111 -4.00 14.28 0.59
C ARG A 111 -3.61 13.72 1.95
N ASN A 112 -3.42 12.41 2.04
CA ASN A 112 -3.15 11.70 3.27
C ASN A 112 -1.68 11.27 3.35
N VAL A 113 -0.74 11.85 2.59
CA VAL A 113 0.68 11.50 2.71
C VAL A 113 1.50 12.68 3.23
N ASP A 114 2.53 12.40 4.01
CA ASP A 114 3.45 13.45 4.48
C ASP A 114 4.41 13.92 3.38
N ALA A 115 4.71 13.04 2.42
CA ALA A 115 5.49 13.38 1.23
C ALA A 115 5.16 12.44 0.06
N ALA A 116 5.39 12.92 -1.16
CA ALA A 116 5.28 12.15 -2.38
C ALA A 116 6.63 12.12 -3.12
N ILE A 117 6.95 10.97 -3.70
CA ILE A 117 8.08 10.80 -4.61
C ILE A 117 7.50 10.72 -6.02
N CYS A 118 7.70 11.78 -6.80
CA CYS A 118 7.38 11.80 -8.21
C CYS A 118 8.56 11.26 -9.01
N VAL A 119 8.29 10.39 -9.97
CA VAL A 119 9.32 9.71 -10.77
C VAL A 119 9.61 10.41 -12.09
N SER A 120 8.78 11.39 -12.44
CA SER A 120 8.87 12.24 -13.62
C SER A 120 8.32 13.64 -13.30
N HIS A 121 8.71 14.61 -14.11
CA HIS A 121 8.14 15.98 -14.06
C HIS A 121 6.82 16.09 -14.82
N THR A 122 6.44 15.04 -15.56
CA THR A 122 5.30 14.99 -16.46
C THR A 122 4.55 13.68 -16.33
N GLY A 123 3.24 13.75 -16.48
CA GLY A 123 2.37 12.63 -16.83
C GLY A 123 1.94 12.72 -18.28
#